data_AF-A0AAW2NI85-F1
#
_entry.id   AF-A0AAW2NI85-F1
#
_cell.length_a   1.000
_cell.length_b   1.000
_cell.length_c   1.000
_cell.angle_alpha   90.00
_cell.angle_beta   90.00
_cell.angle_gamma   90.00
#
_symmetry.space_group_name_H-M   'P 1'
#
loop_
_entity.id
_entity.type
_entity.pdbx_description
1 polymer ?
#
loop_
_entity_poly.entity_id
_entity_poly.type
_entity_poly.pdbx_seq_one_letter_code
_entity_poly.pdbx_strand_id
1 'polypeptide(L)'
;MRCKVKPPEEATLTCVTCATPWHVVCLTVVPETMASALKFVCPDCSGDGLDGAPAPVDSEKKDLFTRIREIEADDSLSEKEKARKRQQLLSGRVEGDEGSKGNGDISEEKEEKVSDILGVLGESFKCAYCMELPERPVTV
;
A
#
# COMPACT_ATOMS: atom_id res chain seq x y z
N MET A 1 0.21 -13.44 -14.39
CA MET A 1 0.46 -13.68 -15.84
C MET A 1 0.47 -12.36 -16.62
N ARG A 2 1.41 -12.17 -17.56
CA ARG A 2 1.62 -10.88 -18.25
C ARG A 2 0.54 -10.52 -19.28
N CYS A 3 0.00 -11.50 -20.01
CA CYS A 3 -0.97 -11.25 -21.07
C CYS A 3 -2.41 -10.95 -20.58
N LYS A 4 -2.72 -11.20 -19.30
CA LYS A 4 -4.06 -11.03 -18.70
C LYS A 4 -5.21 -11.80 -19.39
N VAL A 5 -4.91 -12.77 -20.26
CA VAL A 5 -5.89 -13.66 -20.91
C VAL A 5 -5.93 -15.02 -20.21
N LYS A 6 -7.12 -15.59 -19.98
CA LYS A 6 -7.26 -16.93 -19.40
C LYS A 6 -6.64 -17.98 -20.35
N PRO A 7 -5.66 -18.77 -19.88
CA PRO A 7 -5.05 -19.78 -20.74
C PRO A 7 -5.94 -20.99 -20.96
N PRO A 8 -5.88 -21.62 -22.16
CA PRO A 8 -6.36 -22.98 -22.36
C PRO A 8 -5.50 -23.95 -21.53
N GLU A 9 -6.11 -24.95 -20.90
CA GLU A 9 -5.48 -25.81 -19.89
C GLU A 9 -4.23 -26.54 -20.42
N GLU A 10 -4.24 -26.90 -21.71
CA GLU A 10 -3.23 -27.71 -22.39
C GLU A 10 -1.87 -27.02 -22.57
N ALA A 11 -1.80 -25.70 -22.39
CA ALA A 11 -0.60 -24.90 -22.64
C ALA A 11 -0.15 -24.10 -21.39
N THR A 12 -0.35 -24.66 -20.19
CA THR A 12 -0.04 -23.98 -18.93
C THR A 12 1.01 -24.66 -18.07
N LEU A 13 1.79 -23.84 -17.36
CA LEU A 13 2.64 -24.24 -16.25
C LEU A 13 2.16 -23.59 -14.96
N THR A 14 2.07 -24.38 -13.90
CA THR A 14 1.56 -23.92 -12.60
C THR A 14 2.74 -23.53 -11.72
N CYS A 15 2.72 -22.30 -11.19
CA CYS A 15 3.74 -21.85 -10.25
C CYS A 15 3.65 -22.67 -8.94
N VAL A 16 4.77 -23.22 -8.47
CA VAL A 16 4.80 -23.99 -7.22
C VAL A 16 4.56 -23.14 -5.97
N THR A 17 4.81 -21.84 -6.05
CA THR A 17 4.68 -20.92 -4.91
C THR A 17 3.26 -20.36 -4.76
N CYS A 18 2.64 -19.93 -5.86
CA CYS A 18 1.34 -19.24 -5.84
C CYS A 18 0.22 -20.00 -6.54
N ALA A 19 0.47 -21.22 -7.02
CA ALA A 19 -0.48 -22.08 -7.74
C ALA A 19 -1.14 -21.43 -8.98
N THR A 20 -0.60 -20.30 -9.46
CA THR A 20 -1.17 -19.58 -10.60
C THR A 20 -0.73 -20.26 -11.90
N PRO A 21 -1.65 -20.54 -12.86
CA PRO A 21 -1.30 -21.06 -14.17
C PRO A 21 -0.74 -19.97 -15.08
N TRP A 22 0.30 -20.30 -15.83
CA TRP A 22 0.98 -19.42 -16.78
C TRP A 22 1.02 -20.05 -18.15
N HIS A 23 0.66 -19.30 -19.18
CA HIS A 23 0.94 -19.69 -20.56
C HIS A 23 2.44 -19.92 -20.75
N VAL A 24 2.82 -21.06 -21.34
CA VAL A 24 4.21 -21.33 -21.74
C VAL A 24 4.75 -20.20 -22.65
N VAL A 25 3.94 -19.71 -23.58
CA VAL A 25 4.30 -18.64 -24.52
C VAL A 25 4.47 -17.25 -23.88
N CYS A 26 3.96 -17.05 -22.66
CA CYS A 26 4.12 -15.78 -21.94
C CYS A 26 5.33 -15.77 -21.01
N LEU A 27 6.07 -16.87 -20.94
CA LEU A 27 7.29 -16.96 -20.15
C LEU A 27 8.47 -16.43 -20.95
N THR A 28 9.27 -15.59 -20.31
CA THR A 28 10.56 -15.14 -20.85
C THR A 28 11.60 -16.26 -20.85
N VAL A 29 11.52 -17.16 -19.86
CA VAL A 29 12.37 -18.36 -19.76
C VAL A 29 11.45 -19.57 -19.67
N VAL A 30 11.50 -20.41 -20.69
CA VAL A 30 10.74 -21.66 -20.73
C VAL A 30 11.59 -22.77 -20.12
N PRO A 31 11.06 -23.56 -19.16
CA PRO A 31 11.78 -24.70 -18.62
C PRO A 31 12.14 -25.72 -19.72
N GLU A 32 13.43 -26.06 -19.83
CA GLU A 32 13.92 -26.96 -20.88
C GLU A 32 13.59 -28.44 -20.64
N THR A 33 13.30 -28.80 -19.39
CA THR A 33 13.00 -30.18 -18.99
C THR A 33 11.67 -30.30 -18.25
N MET A 34 11.04 -31.48 -18.33
CA MET A 34 9.83 -31.76 -17.55
C MET A 34 10.05 -31.65 -16.04
N ALA A 35 11.26 -31.99 -15.55
CA ALA A 35 11.61 -31.84 -14.15
C ALA A 35 11.67 -30.37 -13.71
N SER A 36 12.17 -29.47 -14.57
CA SER A 36 12.14 -28.03 -14.32
C SER A 36 10.74 -27.44 -14.45
N ALA A 37 9.87 -28.00 -15.30
CA ALA A 37 8.47 -27.59 -15.41
C ALA A 37 7.68 -27.87 -14.12
N LEU A 38 7.96 -28.99 -13.42
CA LEU A 38 7.35 -29.31 -12.13
C LEU A 38 7.80 -28.38 -10.98
N LYS A 39 8.97 -27.77 -11.11
CA LYS A 39 9.54 -26.83 -10.13
C LYS A 39 9.42 -25.38 -10.59
N PHE A 40 8.54 -25.11 -11.55
CA PHE A 40 8.39 -23.79 -12.14
C PHE A 40 7.94 -22.76 -11.09
N VAL A 41 8.69 -21.67 -11.00
CA VAL A 41 8.35 -20.49 -10.20
C VAL A 41 8.06 -19.35 -11.18
N CYS A 42 6.92 -18.67 -11.01
CA CYS A 42 6.55 -17.60 -11.91
C CYS A 42 7.42 -16.35 -11.72
N PRO A 43 7.57 -15.50 -12.75
CA PRO A 43 8.32 -14.24 -12.64
C PRO A 43 7.90 -13.37 -11.46
N ASP A 44 6.61 -13.38 -11.11
CA ASP A 44 6.07 -12.62 -9.98
C ASP A 44 6.57 -13.16 -8.62
N CYS A 45 6.84 -14.47 -8.51
CA CYS A 45 7.35 -15.12 -7.29
C CYS A 45 8.89 -15.22 -7.26
N SER A 46 9.56 -15.30 -8.42
CA SER A 46 11.03 -15.34 -8.50
C SER A 46 11.66 -13.96 -8.33
N GLY A 47 10.89 -12.88 -8.46
CA GLY A 47 11.41 -11.51 -8.47
C GLY A 47 11.87 -11.02 -9.85
N ASP A 48 11.96 -11.91 -10.85
CA ASP A 48 12.27 -11.56 -12.26
C ASP A 48 11.14 -10.77 -12.96
N GLY A 49 9.97 -10.67 -12.32
CA GLY A 49 8.87 -9.81 -12.73
C GLY A 49 9.09 -8.33 -12.40
N LEU A 50 10.14 -7.99 -11.66
CA LEU A 50 10.39 -6.65 -11.12
C LEU A 50 11.38 -5.82 -11.95
N ASP A 51 11.78 -6.28 -13.14
CA ASP A 51 12.27 -5.37 -14.19
C ASP A 51 11.07 -4.58 -14.77
N GLY A 52 10.31 -3.95 -13.89
CA GLY A 52 9.47 -2.84 -14.28
C GLY A 52 10.41 -1.77 -14.81
N ALA A 53 10.16 -1.29 -16.04
CA ALA A 53 10.72 -0.02 -16.48
C ALA A 53 10.61 0.96 -15.30
N PRO A 54 11.66 1.74 -14.99
CA PRO A 54 11.64 2.65 -13.85
C PRO A 54 10.32 3.40 -13.91
N ALA A 55 9.48 3.22 -12.88
CA ALA A 55 8.15 3.81 -12.85
C ALA A 55 8.29 5.27 -13.30
N PRO A 56 7.48 5.77 -14.25
CA PRO A 56 7.60 7.14 -14.72
C PRO A 56 7.66 8.01 -13.48
N VAL A 57 8.85 8.57 -13.29
CA VAL A 57 9.18 9.28 -12.08
C VAL A 57 8.46 10.59 -12.22
N ASP A 58 7.24 10.61 -11.70
CA ASP A 58 6.51 11.83 -11.50
C ASP A 58 7.44 12.73 -10.69
N SER A 59 8.00 13.75 -11.34
CA SER A 59 9.06 14.58 -10.77
C SER A 59 8.62 15.17 -9.43
N GLU A 60 7.31 15.39 -9.25
CA GLU A 60 6.69 15.84 -8.01
C GLU A 60 6.76 14.78 -6.89
N LYS A 61 6.65 13.48 -7.21
CA LYS A 61 6.75 12.41 -6.20
C LYS A 61 8.18 12.13 -5.77
N LYS A 62 9.16 12.29 -6.66
CA LYS A 62 10.58 12.26 -6.29
C LYS A 62 10.96 13.40 -5.35
N ASP A 63 10.37 14.58 -5.56
CA ASP A 63 10.55 15.74 -4.70
C ASP A 63 10.03 15.45 -3.28
N LEU A 64 8.85 14.82 -3.14
CA LEU A 64 8.29 14.47 -1.82
C LEU A 64 9.23 13.60 -0.98
N PHE A 65 9.71 12.47 -1.52
CA PHE A 65 10.60 11.57 -0.77
C PHE A 65 11.94 12.20 -0.43
N THR A 66 12.45 13.06 -1.30
CA THR A 66 13.70 13.80 -1.06
C THR A 66 13.52 14.74 0.14
N ARG A 67 12.45 15.53 0.16
CA ARG A 67 12.13 16.43 1.28
C ARG A 67 11.85 15.69 2.59
N ILE A 68 11.18 14.52 2.55
CA ILE A 68 11.01 13.69 3.75
C ILE A 68 12.37 13.26 4.30
N ARG A 69 13.28 12.81 3.42
CA ARG A 69 14.63 12.37 3.83
C ARG A 69 15.47 13.52 4.38
N GLU A 70 15.34 14.72 3.83
CA GLU A 70 15.97 15.93 4.37
C GLU A 70 15.47 16.24 5.79
N ILE A 71 14.16 16.14 6.05
CA ILE A 71 13.59 16.30 7.40
C ILE A 71 14.11 15.24 8.37
N GLU A 72 14.28 14.00 7.92
CA GLU A 72 14.81 12.89 8.74
C GLU A 72 16.27 13.12 9.15
N ALA A 73 17.08 13.59 8.19
CA ALA A 73 18.51 13.81 8.35
C ALA A 73 18.86 15.11 9.10
N ASP A 74 17.86 15.96 9.37
CA ASP A 74 18.06 17.21 10.10
C ASP A 74 18.19 16.93 11.62
N ASP A 75 19.44 16.84 12.08
CA ASP A 75 19.77 16.62 13.50
C ASP A 75 19.42 17.81 14.41
N SER A 76 19.05 18.97 13.84
CA SER A 76 18.61 20.14 14.63
C SER A 76 17.15 20.05 15.06
N LEU A 77 16.38 19.13 14.49
CA LEU A 77 14.96 18.95 14.79
C LEU A 77 14.77 17.81 15.78
N SER A 78 13.89 18.02 16.76
CA SER A 78 13.38 16.94 17.58
C SER A 78 12.50 15.99 16.77
N GLU A 79 12.37 14.73 17.21
CA GLU A 79 11.48 13.74 16.56
C GLU A 79 10.04 14.26 16.40
N LYS A 80 9.56 15.05 17.36
CA LYS A 80 8.23 15.68 17.30
C LYS A 80 8.14 16.69 16.16
N GLU A 81 9.18 17.49 15.94
CA GLU A 81 9.23 18.48 14.86
C GLU A 81 9.42 17.82 13.50
N LYS A 82 10.23 16.75 13.42
CA LYS A 82 10.34 15.93 12.22
C LYS A 82 9.00 15.33 11.83
N ALA A 83 8.26 14.77 12.80
CA ALA A 83 6.92 14.24 12.57
C ALA A 83 5.96 15.33 12.08
N ARG A 84 5.98 16.52 12.69
CA ARG A 84 5.15 17.66 12.27
C ARG A 84 5.44 18.09 10.83
N LYS A 85 6.72 18.28 10.47
CA LYS A 85 7.11 18.70 9.12
C LYS A 85 6.74 17.66 8.05
N ARG A 86 6.87 16.36 8.35
CA ARG A 86 6.41 15.29 7.45
C ARG A 86 4.89 15.36 7.21
N GLN A 87 4.11 15.51 8.28
CA GLN A 87 2.66 15.66 8.16
C GLN A 87 2.26 16.89 7.34
N GLN A 88 2.95 18.00 7.55
CA GLN A 88 2.70 19.24 6.82
C GLN A 88 3.01 19.11 5.32
N LEU A 89 4.13 18.47 5.00
CA LEU A 89 4.55 18.17 3.63
C LEU A 89 3.54 17.25 2.91
N LEU A 90 2.97 16.27 3.62
CA LEU A 90 1.90 15.39 3.10
C LEU A 90 0.55 16.11 2.95
N SER A 91 0.26 17.06 3.83
CA SER A 91 -1.01 17.82 3.83
C SER A 91 -1.03 18.99 2.83
N GLY A 92 0.11 19.30 2.20
CA GLY A 92 0.23 20.40 1.21
C GLY A 92 0.18 21.82 1.79
N ARG A 93 0.35 21.99 3.11
CA ARG A 93 0.23 23.30 3.78
C ARG A 93 1.60 23.99 3.85
N VAL A 94 1.82 25.04 3.08
CA VAL A 94 3.10 25.79 3.04
C VAL A 94 3.37 26.51 4.37
N GLU A 95 4.59 26.40 4.91
CA GLU A 95 5.07 27.19 6.04
C GLU A 95 5.13 28.68 5.64
N GLY A 96 4.34 29.51 6.30
CA GLY A 96 4.09 30.92 5.96
C GLY A 96 2.67 31.39 6.30
N ASP A 97 1.78 30.45 6.59
CA ASP A 97 0.44 30.73 7.11
C ASP A 97 0.44 30.71 8.65
N GLU A 98 1.09 31.71 9.27
CA GLU A 98 0.94 32.02 10.69
C GLU A 98 -0.44 32.65 11.02
N GLY A 99 -1.46 32.41 10.20
CA GLY A 99 -2.81 32.94 10.35
C GLY A 99 -3.92 31.89 10.28
N SER A 100 -3.70 30.74 9.64
CA SER A 100 -4.70 29.69 9.60
C SER A 100 -4.48 28.72 10.75
N LYS A 101 -5.14 29.02 11.87
CA LYS A 101 -5.72 27.96 12.71
C LYS A 101 -6.14 26.81 11.81
N GLY A 102 -5.77 25.59 12.14
CA GLY A 102 -6.32 24.39 11.53
C GLY A 102 -7.82 24.19 11.79
N ASN A 103 -8.63 25.24 11.65
CA ASN A 103 -9.95 25.15 11.06
C ASN A 103 -9.76 25.62 9.63
N GLY A 104 -9.53 24.69 8.70
CA GLY A 104 -10.26 24.89 7.44
C GLY A 104 -11.71 24.97 7.90
N ASP A 105 -12.40 26.07 7.65
CA ASP A 105 -13.82 26.21 7.95
C ASP A 105 -14.52 24.96 7.41
N ILE A 106 -14.72 24.01 8.33
CA ILE A 106 -15.60 22.90 8.12
C ILE A 106 -16.93 23.60 8.30
N SER A 107 -17.62 23.88 7.19
CA SER A 107 -19.04 24.22 7.31
C SER A 107 -19.68 23.17 8.21
N GLU A 108 -20.63 23.53 9.06
CA GLU A 108 -21.26 22.60 10.01
C GLU A 108 -21.69 21.27 9.31
N GLU A 109 -22.07 21.35 8.02
CA GLU A 109 -22.38 20.22 7.14
C GLU A 109 -21.23 19.23 6.86
N LYS A 110 -19.96 19.67 6.85
CA LYS A 110 -18.80 18.80 6.67
C LYS A 110 -18.33 18.18 7.98
N GLU A 111 -18.56 18.84 9.12
CA GLU A 111 -18.18 18.34 10.45
C GLU A 111 -19.10 17.19 10.85
N GLU A 112 -20.38 17.31 10.50
CA GLU A 112 -21.35 16.21 10.55
C GLU A 112 -20.90 15.03 9.67
N LYS A 113 -20.37 15.27 8.46
CA LYS A 113 -19.91 14.18 7.58
C LYS A 113 -18.62 13.48 8.03
N VAL A 114 -17.64 14.18 8.61
CA VAL A 114 -16.44 13.49 9.17
C VAL A 114 -16.76 12.75 10.47
N SER A 115 -17.66 13.28 11.31
CA SER A 115 -18.16 12.53 12.47
C SER A 115 -19.01 11.33 12.05
N ASP A 116 -19.81 11.45 10.99
CA ASP A 116 -20.58 10.35 10.39
C ASP A 116 -19.68 9.26 9.81
N ILE A 117 -18.58 9.60 9.11
CA ILE A 117 -17.61 8.58 8.62
C ILE A 117 -16.88 7.87 9.79
N LEU A 118 -16.51 8.59 10.86
CA LEU A 118 -15.93 8.00 12.06
C LEU A 118 -16.95 7.12 12.82
N GLY A 119 -18.22 7.52 12.86
CA GLY A 119 -19.33 6.75 13.40
C GLY A 119 -19.57 5.46 12.59
N VAL A 120 -19.60 5.57 11.27
CA VAL A 120 -19.72 4.42 10.34
C VAL A 120 -18.56 3.45 10.52
N LEU A 121 -17.31 3.92 10.72
CA LEU A 121 -16.20 3.02 11.02
C LEU A 121 -16.38 2.30 12.37
N GLY A 122 -16.88 2.98 13.41
CA GLY A 122 -17.18 2.36 14.69
C GLY A 122 -18.28 1.29 14.62
N GLU A 123 -19.30 1.50 13.77
CA GLU A 123 -20.42 0.58 13.60
C GLU A 123 -20.15 -0.56 12.61
N SER A 124 -19.31 -0.32 11.60
CA SER A 124 -19.02 -1.27 10.52
C SER A 124 -17.71 -2.06 10.67
N PHE A 125 -16.70 -1.54 11.38
CA PHE A 125 -15.47 -2.28 11.69
C PHE A 125 -15.63 -3.08 12.98
N LYS A 126 -16.33 -4.20 12.87
CA LYS A 126 -16.38 -5.19 13.95
C LYS A 126 -15.13 -6.07 13.91
N CYS A 127 -14.17 -5.79 14.77
CA CYS A 127 -13.03 -6.68 15.00
C CYS A 127 -13.56 -8.05 15.48
N ALA A 128 -13.16 -9.14 14.83
CA ALA A 128 -13.57 -10.50 15.21
C ALA A 128 -13.26 -10.79 16.68
N TYR A 129 -12.12 -10.32 17.17
CA TYR A 129 -11.74 -10.42 18.58
C TYR A 129 -12.68 -9.63 19.51
N CYS A 130 -13.09 -8.42 19.13
CA CYS A 130 -13.98 -7.59 19.95
C CYS A 130 -15.42 -8.13 19.99
N MET A 131 -15.86 -8.86 18.96
CA MET A 131 -17.17 -9.52 18.95
C MET A 131 -17.23 -10.76 19.84
N GLU A 132 -16.08 -11.36 20.14
CA GLU A 132 -15.96 -12.58 20.96
C GLU A 132 -15.69 -12.27 22.44
N LEU A 133 -15.52 -10.98 22.80
CA LEU A 133 -15.35 -10.59 24.19
C LEU A 133 -16.69 -10.71 24.93
N PRO A 134 -16.74 -11.40 26.09
CA PRO A 134 -17.94 -11.47 26.88
C PRO A 134 -18.37 -10.07 27.36
N GLU A 135 -19.67 -9.80 27.34
CA GLU A 135 -20.29 -8.50 27.60
C GLU A 135 -20.07 -7.98 29.04
N ARG A 136 -19.47 -8.80 29.92
CA ARG A 136 -19.07 -8.44 31.28
C ARG A 136 -17.66 -8.97 31.56
N PRO A 137 -16.81 -8.21 32.27
CA PRO A 137 -15.50 -8.70 32.67
C PRO A 137 -15.70 -9.98 33.50
N VAL A 138 -14.89 -11.01 33.21
CA VAL A 138 -14.83 -12.21 34.04
C VAL A 138 -14.21 -11.79 35.37
N THR A 139 -15.04 -11.42 36.32
CA THR A 139 -14.59 -11.22 37.70
C THR A 139 -14.29 -12.60 38.26
N VAL A 140 -13.00 -12.89 38.45
CA VAL A 140 -12.50 -13.98 39.29
C VAL A 140 -12.81 -13.71 40.75
#